data_AF-A0A8T5YGM9-F1
#
_entry.id   AF-A0A8T5YGM9-F1
#
_cell.length_a   1.000
_cell.length_b   1.000
_cell.length_c   1.000
_cell.angle_alpha   90.00
_cell.angle_beta   90.00
_cell.angle_gamma   90.00
#
_symmetry.space_group_name_H-M   'P 1'
#
loop_
_entity.id
_entity.type
_entity.pdbx_description
1 polymer ?
#
loop_
_entity_poly.entity_id
_entity_poly.type
_entity_poly.pdbx_seq_one_letter_code
_entity_poly.pdbx_strand_id
1 'polypeptide(L)' 'LIIDGIKTNVDLQIRIMNDENFQHGGTNIHYLEKKLGLQEK' A
#
# COMPACT_ATOMS: atom_id res chain seq x y z
N LEU A 1 4.31 16.26 -1.42
CA LEU A 1 2.97 16.49 -0.84
C LEU A 1 3.19 16.87 0.62
N ILE A 2 2.69 18.03 1.05
CA ILE A 2 2.86 18.51 2.44
C ILE A 2 1.46 18.62 3.04
N ILE A 3 1.23 17.92 4.15
CA ILE A 3 -0.02 17.93 4.90
C ILE A 3 0.36 18.11 6.36
N ASP A 4 -0.22 19.13 7.00
CA ASP A 4 0.03 19.46 8.40
C ASP A 4 -1.26 19.35 9.23
N GLY A 5 -1.11 19.09 10.53
CA GLY A 5 -2.21 19.03 11.50
C GLY A 5 -3.04 17.74 11.53
N ILE A 6 -2.86 16.82 10.56
CA ILE A 6 -3.58 15.53 10.54
C ILE A 6 -2.68 14.38 10.10
N LYS A 7 -3.00 13.17 10.57
CA LYS A 7 -2.37 11.93 10.08
C LYS A 7 -2.96 11.55 8.73
N THR A 8 -2.11 11.07 7.83
CA THR A 8 -2.52 10.57 6.51
C THR A 8 -1.83 9.25 6.20
N ASN A 9 -2.27 8.56 5.16
CA ASN A 9 -1.68 7.30 4.69
C ASN A 9 -0.68 7.52 3.53
N VAL A 10 -0.10 8.71 3.39
CA VAL A 10 0.84 9.03 2.29
C VAL A 10 2.01 8.06 2.27
N ASP A 11 2.54 7.67 3.42
CA ASP A 11 3.64 6.69 3.51
C ASP A 11 3.23 5.31 2.97
N LEU A 12 1.98 4.89 3.21
CA LEU A 12 1.45 3.65 2.65
C LEU A 12 1.36 3.74 1.13
N GLN A 13 0.89 4.86 0.59
CA GLN A 13 0.80 5.07 -0.86
C GLN A 13 2.19 5.04 -1.51
N ILE A 14 3.19 5.70 -0.91
CA ILE A 14 4.58 5.66 -1.40
C ILE A 14 5.12 4.23 -1.42
N ARG A 15 4.84 3.44 -0.37
CA ARG A 15 5.25 2.02 -0.30
C ARG A 15 4.56 1.15 -1.36
N ILE A 16 3.31 1.43 -1.72
CA ILE A 16 2.61 0.72 -2.80
C ILE A 16 3.22 1.08 -4.15
N MET A 17 3.50 2.35 -4.41
CA MET A 17 4.10 2.80 -5.67
C MET A 17 5.54 2.30 -5.87
N ASN A 18 6.28 2.11 -4.78
CA ASN A 18 7.65 1.56 -4.78
C ASN A 18 7.69 0.02 -4.75
N ASP A 19 6.55 -0.66 -4.73
CA ASP A 19 6.50 -2.12 -4.69
C ASP A 19 6.69 -2.72 -6.09
N GLU A 20 7.63 -3.66 -6.21
CA GLU A 20 7.94 -4.29 -7.50
C GLU A 20 6.73 -5.04 -8.07
N ASN A 21 5.98 -5.82 -7.28
CA ASN A 21 4.84 -6.56 -7.83
C ASN A 21 3.74 -5.62 -8.31
N PHE A 22 3.54 -4.49 -7.63
CA PHE A 22 2.62 -3.45 -8.05
C PHE A 22 3.09 -2.77 -9.34
N GLN A 23 4.39 -2.49 -9.47
CA GLN A 23 4.99 -1.92 -10.69
C GLN A 23 4.90 -2.85 -11.90
N HIS A 24 5.08 -4.16 -11.69
CA HIS A 24 4.88 -5.17 -12.74
C HIS A 24 3.40 -5.30 -13.15
N GLY A 25 2.47 -4.88 -12.29
CA GLY A 25 1.03 -4.92 -12.55
C GLY A 25 0.41 -6.32 -12.35
N GLY A 26 -0.91 -6.40 -12.51
CA GLY A 26 -1.65 -7.67 -12.40
C GLY A 26 -1.88 -8.19 -10.98
N THR A 27 -1.61 -7.37 -9.95
CA THR A 27 -1.92 -7.73 -8.56
C THR A 27 -3.43 -7.85 -8.36
N ASN A 28 -3.87 -8.87 -7.62
CA ASN A 28 -5.29 -9.08 -7.32
C ASN A 28 -5.80 -8.16 -6.19
N ILE A 29 -7.11 -8.18 -5.94
CA ILE A 29 -7.76 -7.33 -4.94
C ILE A 29 -7.32 -7.60 -3.49
N HIS A 30 -6.78 -8.79 -3.21
CA HIS A 30 -6.32 -9.21 -1.87
C HIS A 30 -4.84 -8.91 -1.62
N TYR A 31 -4.14 -8.37 -2.63
CA TYR A 31 -2.70 -8.16 -2.57
C TYR A 31 -2.29 -7.27 -1.39
N LEU A 32 -3.03 -6.18 -1.18
CA LEU A 32 -2.71 -5.21 -0.14
C LEU A 32 -2.95 -5.79 1.27
N GLU A 33 -4.06 -6.50 1.47
CA GLU A 33 -4.38 -7.16 2.74
C GLU A 33 -3.31 -8.19 3.10
N LYS A 34 -2.90 -9.02 2.14
CA LYS A 34 -1.82 -9.99 2.32
C LYS A 34 -0.48 -9.32 2.63
N LYS A 35 -0.15 -8.25 1.90
CA LYS A 35 1.12 -7.50 2.09
C LYS A 35 1.21 -6.84 3.46
N LEU A 36 0.08 -6.42 4.02
CA LEU A 36 -0.01 -5.82 5.36
C LEU A 36 -0.20 -6.86 6.47
N GLY A 37 -0.31 -8.15 6.14
CA GLY A 37 -0.53 -9.22 7.11
C GLY A 37 -1.92 -9.15 7.77
N LEU A 38 -2.90 -8.57 7.07
CA LEU A 38 -4.27 -8.37 7.57
C LEU A 38 -5.24 -9.48 7.15
N GLN A 39 -4.77 -10.50 6.44
CA GLN A 39 -5.58 -11.69 6.17
C GLN A 39 -5.59 -12.59 7.41
N GLU A 40 -6.76 -12.74 8.03
CA GLU A 40 -7.01 -13.80 9.00
C GLU A 40 -6.93 -15.18 8.32
N LYS A 41 -6.48 -16.19 9.08
CA LYS A 41 -6.36 -17.59 8.62
C LYS A 41 -7.68 -18.20 8.22
#